data_AF-A0AAU5QL63-F1
#
_entry.id   AF-A0AAU5QL63-F1
#
_cell.length_a   1.000
_cell.length_b   1.000
_cell.length_c   1.000
_cell.angle_alpha   90.00
_cell.angle_beta   90.00
_cell.angle_gamma   90.00
#
_symmetry.space_group_name_H-M   'P 1'
#
loop_
_entity.id
_entity.type
_entity.pdbx_description
1 polymer ?
#
loop_
_entity_poly.entity_id
_entity_poly.type
_entity_poly.pdbx_seq_one_letter_code
_entity_poly.pdbx_strand_id
1 'polypeptide(L)'
;MVGNSFYVTPPPGSHRRLRIDFYETIYQHKYGGLRVSVLHPDQGTVDAVALSFKDHGTFHTRDASRSYDRDVVHAGLGGAEPPWKGGDFTALAHAVHTYARMWGFPAPEPTGRSPKRPATPVPSRVPGTASRAR
;
A
#
# COMPACT_ATOMS: atom_id res chain seq x y z
N MET A 1 -3.75 -14.93 -1.99
CA MET A 1 -4.55 -14.58 -3.18
C MET A 1 -4.47 -13.07 -3.36
N VAL A 2 -4.09 -12.58 -4.55
CA VAL A 2 -4.15 -11.17 -4.94
C VAL A 2 -5.58 -10.96 -5.47
N GLY A 3 -6.34 -10.01 -4.92
CA GLY A 3 -7.76 -9.81 -5.31
C GLY A 3 -8.80 -9.93 -4.19
N ASN A 4 -8.43 -9.80 -2.92
CA ASN A 4 -9.43 -9.59 -1.88
C ASN A 4 -10.05 -8.20 -2.08
N SER A 5 -11.30 -8.16 -2.52
CA SER A 5 -12.11 -6.95 -2.54
C SER A 5 -12.38 -6.54 -1.10
N PHE A 6 -11.78 -5.44 -0.65
CA PHE A 6 -12.08 -4.85 0.65
C PHE A 6 -13.36 -4.03 0.53
N TYR A 7 -14.39 -4.46 1.27
CA TYR A 7 -15.64 -3.72 1.41
C TYR A 7 -15.60 -2.88 2.68
N VAL A 8 -15.77 -1.57 2.53
CA VAL A 8 -15.95 -0.66 3.67
C VAL A 8 -17.42 -0.71 4.11
N THR A 9 -17.67 -0.56 5.41
CA THR A 9 -19.02 -0.40 5.96
C THR A 9 -19.76 0.70 5.20
N PRO A 10 -20.97 0.42 4.67
CA PRO A 10 -21.76 1.42 3.98
C PRO A 10 -22.03 2.64 4.86
N PRO A 11 -22.14 3.85 4.29
CA PRO A 11 -22.64 5.01 5.01
C PRO A 11 -24.03 4.75 5.59
N PRO A 12 -24.40 5.35 6.74
CA PRO A 12 -25.75 5.23 7.29
C PRO A 12 -26.83 5.59 6.27
N GLY A 13 -27.84 4.74 6.10
CA GLY A 13 -28.92 4.95 5.14
C GLY A 13 -28.55 4.75 3.66
N SER A 14 -27.34 4.27 3.36
CA SER A 14 -26.88 3.99 1.99
C SER A 14 -26.59 2.50 1.79
N HIS A 15 -26.97 1.96 0.63
CA HIS A 15 -26.60 0.61 0.21
C HIS A 15 -25.28 0.57 -0.58
N ARG A 16 -24.58 1.70 -0.69
CA ARG A 16 -23.33 1.78 -1.44
C ARG A 16 -22.18 1.09 -0.71
N ARG A 17 -21.31 0.42 -1.47
CA ARG A 17 -20.11 -0.22 -0.96
C ARG A 17 -18.88 0.31 -1.68
N LEU A 18 -17.80 0.54 -0.95
CA LEU A 18 -16.50 0.82 -1.55
C LEU A 18 -15.82 -0.52 -1.84
N ARG A 19 -15.25 -0.70 -3.03
CA ARG A 19 -14.49 -1.88 -3.44
C ARG A 19 -13.11 -1.44 -3.93
N ILE A 20 -12.07 -2.10 -3.44
CA ILE A 20 -10.68 -1.89 -3.90
C ILE A 20 -10.19 -3.20 -4.51
N ASP A 21 -9.74 -3.14 -5.75
CA ASP A 21 -9.11 -4.26 -6.46
C ASP A 21 -7.80 -3.83 -7.08
N PHE A 22 -7.02 -4.80 -7.58
CA PHE A 22 -5.86 -4.47 -8.40
C PHE A 22 -6.28 -4.05 -9.81
N TYR A 23 -5.59 -3.06 -10.35
CA TYR A 23 -5.74 -2.60 -11.72
C TYR A 23 -4.71 -3.30 -12.62
N GLU A 24 -5.19 -4.15 -13.52
CA GLU A 24 -4.35 -4.89 -14.48
C GLU A 24 -3.73 -3.95 -15.51
N THR A 25 -2.49 -4.26 -15.88
CA THR A 25 -1.86 -3.71 -17.08
C THR A 25 -2.31 -4.49 -18.32
N ILE A 26 -1.79 -4.14 -19.50
CA ILE A 26 -1.96 -4.93 -20.73
C ILE A 26 -1.35 -6.35 -20.64
N TYR A 27 -0.52 -6.61 -19.62
CA TYR A 27 0.09 -7.91 -19.39
C TYR A 27 -0.65 -8.68 -18.30
N GLN A 28 -0.98 -9.94 -18.58
CA GLN A 28 -1.61 -10.84 -17.62
C GLN A 28 -0.77 -10.96 -16.35
N HIS A 29 -1.47 -11.03 -15.21
CA HIS A 29 -0.87 -11.15 -13.88
C HIS A 29 0.09 -10.01 -13.50
N LYS A 30 0.08 -8.89 -14.23
CA LYS A 30 0.80 -7.67 -13.86
C LYS A 30 -0.18 -6.56 -13.55
N TYR A 31 -0.06 -6.00 -12.36
CA TYR A 31 -0.92 -4.94 -11.87
C TYR A 31 -0.11 -3.67 -11.75
N GLY A 32 -0.60 -2.61 -12.38
CA GLY A 32 0.05 -1.29 -12.38
C GLY A 32 -0.54 -0.36 -11.33
N GLY A 33 -1.51 -0.80 -10.53
CA GLY A 33 -2.16 0.06 -9.56
C GLY A 33 -3.32 -0.62 -8.83
N LEU A 34 -4.15 0.22 -8.23
CA LEU A 34 -5.43 -0.15 -7.63
C LEU A 34 -6.59 0.49 -8.40
N ARG A 35 -7.71 -0.21 -8.47
CA ARG A 35 -9.00 0.37 -8.84
C ARG A 35 -9.84 0.51 -7.58
N VAL A 36 -10.33 1.72 -7.30
CA VAL A 36 -11.29 2.00 -6.24
C VAL A 36 -12.63 2.27 -6.88
N SER A 37 -13.67 1.55 -6.48
CA SER A 37 -15.01 1.62 -7.08
C SER A 37 -16.09 1.77 -6.03
N VAL A 38 -17.17 2.47 -6.38
CA VAL A 38 -18.42 2.54 -5.62
C VAL A 38 -19.44 1.63 -6.27
N LEU A 39 -19.94 0.67 -5.51
CA LEU A 39 -20.93 -0.29 -5.95
C LEU A 39 -22.30 0.00 -5.32
N HIS A 40 -23.36 -0.10 -6.09
CA HIS A 40 -24.74 -0.20 -5.64
C HIS A 40 -25.25 -1.62 -5.90
N PRO A 41 -25.98 -2.26 -4.98
CA PRO A 41 -26.43 -3.65 -5.16
C PRO A 41 -27.23 -3.85 -6.45
N ASP A 42 -28.09 -2.90 -6.79
CA ASP A 42 -28.99 -3.05 -7.94
C ASP A 42 -28.43 -2.45 -9.25
N GLN A 43 -27.44 -1.55 -9.16
CA GLN A 43 -26.93 -0.82 -10.34
C GLN A 43 -25.51 -1.25 -10.71
N GLY A 44 -24.86 -2.08 -9.90
CA GLY A 44 -23.46 -2.44 -10.10
C GLY A 44 -22.52 -1.28 -9.78
N THR A 45 -21.48 -1.09 -10.60
CA THR A 45 -20.51 0.00 -10.41
C THR A 45 -21.12 1.34 -10.80
N VAL A 46 -21.23 2.23 -9.82
CA VAL A 46 -21.74 3.60 -10.01
C VAL A 46 -20.61 4.57 -10.36
N ASP A 47 -19.44 4.39 -9.75
CA ASP A 47 -18.25 5.21 -10.01
C ASP A 47 -16.98 4.40 -9.77
N ALA A 48 -15.88 4.76 -10.43
CA ALA A 48 -14.58 4.13 -10.25
C ALA A 48 -13.40 5.03 -10.66
N VAL A 49 -12.28 4.87 -9.97
CA VAL A 49 -10.99 5.48 -10.31
C VAL A 49 -9.89 4.44 -10.33
N ALA A 50 -8.95 4.57 -11.27
CA ALA A 50 -7.70 3.80 -11.30
C ALA A 50 -6.56 4.67 -10.74
N LEU A 51 -5.85 4.15 -9.74
CA LEU A 51 -4.72 4.78 -9.08
C LEU A 51 -3.47 3.98 -9.42
N SER A 52 -2.61 4.52 -10.28
CA SER A 52 -1.39 3.80 -10.70
C SER A 52 -0.32 3.84 -9.60
N PHE A 53 0.46 2.78 -9.46
CA PHE A 53 1.62 2.73 -8.57
C PHE A 53 2.69 3.75 -9.00
N LYS A 54 2.84 3.96 -10.30
CA LYS A 54 3.79 4.92 -10.88
C LYS A 54 3.47 6.35 -10.45
N ASP A 55 2.23 6.79 -10.67
CA ASP A 55 1.82 8.17 -10.37
C ASP A 55 1.84 8.48 -8.87
N HIS A 56 1.77 7.43 -8.04
CA HIS A 56 1.83 7.53 -6.58
C HIS A 56 3.22 7.15 -6.02
N GLY A 57 4.25 7.02 -6.86
CA GLY A 57 5.63 6.76 -6.45
C GLY A 57 5.81 5.47 -5.63
N THR A 58 4.90 4.50 -5.77
CA THR A 58 4.78 3.39 -4.81
C THR A 58 6.03 2.54 -4.75
N PHE A 59 6.72 2.32 -5.87
CA PHE A 59 7.93 1.50 -5.91
C PHE A 59 9.21 2.29 -6.19
N HIS A 60 9.16 3.62 -6.08
CA HIS A 60 10.29 4.49 -6.40
C HIS A 60 11.58 4.07 -5.68
N THR A 61 11.52 3.85 -4.36
CA THR A 61 12.68 3.42 -3.55
C THR A 61 13.16 2.01 -3.91
N ARG A 62 12.23 1.09 -4.17
CA ARG A 62 12.54 -0.31 -4.53
C ARG A 62 13.27 -0.39 -5.87
N ASP A 63 12.83 0.43 -6.82
CA ASP A 63 13.27 0.35 -8.21
C ASP A 63 14.38 1.36 -8.54
N ALA A 64 14.73 2.27 -7.62
CA ALA A 64 15.83 3.23 -7.76
C ALA A 64 17.20 2.61 -8.14
N SER A 65 17.42 1.33 -7.82
CA SER A 65 18.66 0.60 -8.13
C SER A 65 18.60 -0.20 -9.44
N ARG A 66 17.47 -0.19 -10.14
CA ARG A 66 17.23 -1.01 -11.33
C ARG A 66 17.06 -0.12 -12.55
N SER A 67 17.78 -0.43 -13.64
CA SER A 67 17.73 0.31 -14.91
C SER A 67 16.38 0.23 -15.65
N TYR A 68 15.36 -0.40 -15.06
CA TYR A 68 14.04 -0.58 -15.65
C TYR A 68 13.00 -0.23 -14.58
N ASP A 69 12.20 0.82 -14.83
CA ASP A 69 11.04 1.19 -13.99
C ASP A 69 10.11 -0.03 -13.88
N ARG A 70 10.00 -0.60 -12.68
CA ARG A 70 9.07 -1.70 -12.41
C ARG A 70 7.96 -1.26 -11.47
N ASP A 71 7.18 -0.28 -11.89
CA ASP A 71 5.98 0.20 -11.18
C ASP A 71 4.79 -0.79 -11.20
N VAL A 72 5.06 -2.10 -11.18
CA VAL A 72 4.07 -3.16 -11.28
C VAL A 72 4.26 -4.22 -10.20
N VAL A 73 3.16 -4.85 -9.82
CA VAL A 73 3.08 -6.03 -8.96
C VAL A 73 2.74 -7.24 -9.82
N HIS A 74 3.38 -8.38 -9.56
CA HIS A 74 3.09 -9.63 -10.26
C HIS A 74 2.26 -10.56 -9.38
N ALA A 75 1.08 -11.03 -9.83
CA ALA A 75 0.41 -12.15 -9.17
C ALA A 75 1.17 -13.45 -9.48
N GLY A 76 1.52 -14.21 -8.43
CA GLY A 76 1.96 -15.60 -8.59
C GLY A 76 3.47 -15.84 -8.62
N LEU A 77 4.31 -14.86 -8.27
CA LEU A 77 5.74 -15.15 -8.09
C LEU A 77 5.94 -15.89 -6.76
N GLY A 78 6.17 -17.21 -6.84
CA GLY A 78 6.57 -18.10 -5.74
C GLY A 78 7.97 -17.81 -5.17
N GLY A 79 8.40 -16.55 -5.20
CA GLY A 79 9.58 -16.10 -4.48
C GLY A 79 9.29 -16.02 -2.98
N ALA A 80 10.35 -16.10 -2.17
CA ALA A 80 10.24 -16.00 -0.71
C ALA A 80 9.64 -14.66 -0.23
N GLU A 81 9.68 -13.63 -1.07
CA GLU A 81 9.21 -12.29 -0.74
C GLU A 81 7.95 -11.91 -1.52
N PRO A 82 6.96 -11.28 -0.87
CA PRO A 82 5.77 -10.85 -1.57
C PRO A 82 6.09 -9.75 -2.60
N PRO A 83 5.37 -9.71 -3.73
CA PRO A 83 5.70 -8.81 -4.84
C PRO A 83 5.47 -7.32 -4.54
N TRP A 84 4.75 -7.00 -3.46
CA TRP A 84 4.57 -5.62 -2.95
C TRP A 84 5.64 -5.19 -1.94
N LYS A 85 6.59 -6.07 -1.59
CA LYS A 85 7.66 -5.73 -0.63
C LYS A 85 8.50 -4.57 -1.15
N GLY A 86 8.84 -3.66 -0.24
CA GLY A 86 9.64 -2.47 -0.55
C GLY A 86 8.86 -1.30 -1.15
N GLY A 87 7.54 -1.43 -1.33
CA GLY A 87 6.70 -0.31 -1.75
C GLY A 87 6.38 0.67 -0.61
N ASP A 88 6.42 1.96 -0.91
CA ASP A 88 5.86 3.03 -0.08
C ASP A 88 4.42 3.31 -0.53
N PHE A 89 3.45 2.91 0.30
CA PHE A 89 2.03 3.03 -0.01
C PHE A 89 1.41 4.32 0.54
N THR A 90 2.19 5.24 1.09
CA THR A 90 1.66 6.42 1.78
C THR A 90 0.83 7.30 0.86
N ALA A 91 1.39 7.71 -0.28
CA ALA A 91 0.68 8.54 -1.25
C ALA A 91 -0.54 7.83 -1.85
N LEU A 92 -0.41 6.52 -2.12
CA LEU A 92 -1.51 5.70 -2.63
C LEU A 92 -2.66 5.59 -1.61
N ALA A 93 -2.34 5.38 -0.32
CA ALA A 93 -3.32 5.33 0.75
C ALA A 93 -4.03 6.67 0.91
N HIS A 94 -3.29 7.79 0.86
CA HIS A 94 -3.91 9.12 0.87
C HIS A 94 -4.89 9.30 -0.30
N ALA A 95 -4.53 8.89 -1.51
CA ALA A 95 -5.43 8.98 -2.66
C ALA A 95 -6.71 8.15 -2.46
N VAL A 96 -6.59 6.89 -2.03
CA VAL A 96 -7.75 6.04 -1.70
C VAL A 96 -8.67 6.72 -0.68
N HIS A 97 -8.11 7.32 0.36
CA HIS A 97 -8.88 8.02 1.40
C HIS A 97 -9.58 9.27 0.86
N THR A 98 -8.91 10.05 0.02
CA THR A 98 -9.50 11.24 -0.62
C THR A 98 -10.70 10.86 -1.47
N TYR A 99 -10.60 9.84 -2.32
CA TYR A 99 -11.72 9.37 -3.12
C TYR A 99 -12.86 8.81 -2.26
N ALA A 100 -12.55 8.02 -1.23
CA ALA A 100 -13.56 7.52 -0.31
C ALA A 100 -14.36 8.67 0.34
N ARG A 101 -13.69 9.75 0.77
CA ARG A 101 -14.32 10.94 1.35
C ARG A 101 -15.18 11.71 0.35
N MET A 102 -14.69 11.90 -0.88
CA MET A 102 -15.45 12.57 -1.94
C MET A 102 -16.75 11.82 -2.26
N TRP A 103 -16.75 10.49 -2.18
CA TRP A 103 -17.94 9.65 -2.34
C TRP A 103 -18.79 9.48 -1.06
N GLY A 104 -18.42 10.16 0.03
CA GLY A 104 -19.18 10.18 1.29
C GLY A 104 -19.02 8.92 2.14
N PHE A 105 -17.97 8.12 1.93
CA PHE A 105 -17.65 7.01 2.83
C PHE A 105 -16.90 7.51 4.07
N PRO A 106 -17.22 6.98 5.27
CA PRO A 106 -16.44 7.26 6.46
C PRO A 106 -15.07 6.59 6.35
N ALA A 107 -14.05 7.37 6.03
CA ALA A 107 -12.66 6.91 5.94
C ALA A 107 -11.85 7.48 7.13
N PRO A 108 -11.32 6.63 8.03
CA PRO A 108 -10.43 7.08 9.10
C PRO A 108 -9.21 7.80 8.49
N GLU A 109 -8.46 8.60 9.24
CA GLU A 109 -7.21 9.15 8.69
C GLU A 109 -6.26 8.00 8.31
N PRO A 110 -5.56 8.06 7.16
CA PRO A 110 -4.58 7.05 6.82
C PRO A 110 -3.50 7.07 7.89
N THR A 111 -3.47 6.03 8.73
CA THR A 111 -2.40 5.86 9.71
C THR A 111 -1.16 5.41 8.95
N GLY A 112 -0.40 6.38 8.43
CA GLY A 112 0.91 6.13 7.89
C GLY A 112 1.73 5.41 8.96
N ARG A 113 1.97 4.12 8.78
CA ARG A 113 2.95 3.40 9.59
C ARG A 113 4.29 3.97 9.16
N SER A 114 4.69 5.09 9.78
CA SER A 114 6.05 5.60 9.67
C SER A 114 6.98 4.40 9.86
N PRO A 115 7.92 4.13 8.94
CA PRO A 115 8.93 3.12 9.22
C PRO A 115 9.55 3.53 10.55
N LYS A 116 9.45 2.66 11.56
CA LYS A 116 10.12 2.86 12.83
C LYS A 116 11.56 3.23 12.49
N ARG A 117 11.91 4.50 12.67
CA ARG A 117 13.28 4.97 12.70
C ARG A 117 14.02 3.97 13.59
N PRO A 118 15.04 3.24 13.11
CA PRO A 118 15.78 2.35 13.99
C PRO A 118 16.23 3.19 15.17
N ALA A 119 15.80 2.78 16.36
CA ALA A 119 16.25 3.41 17.59
C ALA A 119 17.78 3.40 17.54
N THR A 120 18.37 4.59 17.61
CA THR A 120 19.81 4.76 17.73
C THR A 120 20.29 3.80 18.82
N PRO A 121 21.30 2.94 18.56
CA PRO A 121 21.82 2.08 19.61
C PRO A 121 22.31 2.98 20.74
N VAL A 122 21.71 2.86 21.92
CA VAL A 122 22.28 3.44 23.13
C VAL A 122 23.62 2.74 23.31
N PRO A 123 24.77 3.45 23.39
CA PRO A 123 26.03 2.79 23.66
C PRO A 123 25.95 2.19 25.05
N SER A 124 25.99 0.85 25.12
CA SER A 124 26.20 0.13 26.36
C SER A 124 27.51 0.63 26.98
N ARG A 125 27.41 1.34 28.11
CA ARG A 125 28.55 1.68 28.96
C ARG A 125 29.22 0.38 29.37
N VAL A 126 30.38 0.11 28.78
CA VAL A 126 31.35 -0.86 29.27
C VAL A 126 32.08 -0.21 30.45
N PRO A 127 32.11 -0.79 31.66
CA PRO A 127 33.14 -0.47 32.61
C PRO A 127 34.40 -1.26 32.22
N GLY A 128 35.30 -0.64 31.47
CA GLY A 128 36.73 -0.95 31.59
C GLY A 128 37.25 -0.27 32.85
N THR A 129 38.28 -0.70 33.57
CA THR A 129 39.28 -1.77 33.43
C THR A 129 40.07 -1.71 34.74
N ALA A 130 40.58 -2.83 35.24
CA ALA A 130 41.86 -2.80 35.95
C ALA A 130 42.55 -4.16 35.84
N SER A 131 43.55 -4.20 34.96
CA SER A 131 44.61 -5.20 34.93
C SER A 131 45.69 -4.79 35.94
N ARG A 132 46.26 -5.73 36.72
CA ARG A 132 47.74 -5.94 36.76
C ARG A 132 48.14 -7.13 37.64
N ALA A 133 49.06 -7.93 37.10
CA ALA A 133 49.88 -8.91 37.79
C ALA A 133 50.91 -8.27 38.73
N ARG A 134 51.27 -8.99 39.81
CA ARG A 134 52.66 -9.23 40.23
C ARG A 134 52.74 -10.49 41.08
#